data_AF-A0A3C2CUJ3-F1
#
_entry.id   AF-A0A3C2CUJ3-F1
#
_cell.length_a   1.000
_cell.length_b   1.000
_cell.length_c   1.000
_cell.angle_alpha   90.00
_cell.angle_beta   90.00
_cell.angle_gamma   90.00
#
_symmetry.space_group_name_H-M   'P 1'
#
loop_
_entity.id
_entity.type
_entity.pdbx_description
1 polymer ?
#
loop_
_entity_poly.entity_id
_entity_poly.type
_entity_poly.pdbx_seq_one_letter_code
_entity_poly.pdbx_strand_id
1 'polypeptide(L)'
;LKFAGVNIDKMMLYQEIKKDNDPLKRVRGNIISWGNPADGFVGDMTGRGPGYAVFDQPMIELINRYLPGRAVNLTGKDFEVVLAHVSAGYPVVIWTTGDYKLPDRWESWTHDKEVIKTPLDLHAVVLVGYEGNTLYLNDPLSGKRDVPVNKQQFIDTWKAMNSRAVSYK
;
A
#
# COMPACT_ATOMS: atom_id res chain seq x y z
N LEU A 1 -3.20 8.36 10.36
CA LEU A 1 -2.82 8.46 11.80
C LEU A 1 -2.65 9.91 12.26
N LYS A 2 -1.69 10.71 11.77
CA LYS A 2 -1.58 12.14 12.16
C LYS A 2 -2.88 12.93 11.93
N PHE A 3 -3.50 12.75 10.77
CA PHE A 3 -4.81 13.36 10.45
C PHE A 3 -5.94 12.89 11.38
N ALA A 4 -5.78 11.72 12.02
CA ALA A 4 -6.71 11.18 13.01
C ALA A 4 -6.39 11.66 14.45
N GLY A 5 -5.43 12.57 14.63
CA GLY A 5 -5.02 13.11 15.94
C GLY A 5 -3.94 12.32 16.68
N VAL A 6 -3.37 11.27 16.08
CA VAL A 6 -2.31 10.48 16.71
C VAL A 6 -0.96 11.18 16.55
N ASN A 7 -0.29 11.47 17.67
CA ASN A 7 1.09 12.00 17.67
C ASN A 7 2.09 10.86 17.41
N ILE A 8 2.41 10.62 16.14
CA ILE A 8 3.30 9.56 15.69
C ILE A 8 4.16 10.05 14.53
N ASP A 9 5.30 9.42 14.29
CA ASP A 9 6.17 9.67 13.14
C ASP A 9 6.43 8.39 12.34
N LYS A 10 7.02 8.55 11.15
CA LYS A 10 7.26 7.43 10.24
C LYS A 10 8.28 6.42 10.78
N MET A 11 9.19 6.83 11.65
CA MET A 11 10.23 5.94 12.19
C MET A 11 9.65 5.00 13.24
N MET A 12 8.71 5.48 14.06
CA MET A 12 7.94 4.62 14.97
C MET A 12 7.10 3.62 14.19
N LEU A 13 6.39 4.05 13.13
CA LEU A 13 5.61 3.13 12.28
C LEU A 13 6.50 2.08 11.60
N TYR A 14 7.68 2.47 11.11
CA TYR A 14 8.68 1.56 10.56
C TYR A 14 9.13 0.48 11.57
N GLN A 15 9.31 0.85 12.84
CA GLN A 15 9.68 -0.09 13.88
C GLN A 15 8.54 -1.05 14.22
N GLU A 16 7.32 -0.53 14.31
CA GLU A 16 6.15 -1.26 14.84
C GLU A 16 5.38 -2.09 13.81
N ILE A 17 5.48 -1.78 12.52
CA ILE A 17 4.87 -2.61 11.48
C ILE A 17 5.46 -4.03 11.54
N LYS A 18 4.58 -5.03 11.47
CA LYS A 18 4.96 -6.44 11.39
C LYS A 18 5.87 -6.64 10.19
N LYS A 19 6.89 -7.48 10.34
CA LYS A 19 7.90 -7.77 9.31
C LYS A 19 7.86 -9.25 8.99
N ASP A 20 8.00 -9.56 7.72
CA ASP A 20 8.34 -10.89 7.26
C ASP A 20 9.84 -10.89 6.91
N ASN A 21 10.60 -11.70 7.65
CA ASN A 21 12.05 -11.75 7.58
C ASN A 21 12.56 -12.92 6.73
N ASP A 22 11.67 -13.63 6.02
CA ASP A 22 12.08 -14.70 5.13
C ASP A 22 13.08 -14.18 4.10
N PRO A 23 14.19 -14.92 3.88
CA PRO A 23 15.29 -14.42 3.08
C PRO A 23 14.94 -14.40 1.59
N LEU A 24 15.40 -13.36 0.89
CA LEU A 24 15.34 -13.29 -0.56
C LEU A 24 16.24 -14.35 -1.19
N LYS A 25 15.65 -15.29 -1.93
CA LYS A 25 16.36 -16.31 -2.72
C LYS A 25 16.17 -16.06 -4.21
N ARG A 26 17.27 -16.06 -4.95
CA ARG A 26 17.28 -15.86 -6.42
C ARG A 26 17.98 -16.99 -7.15
N VAL A 27 17.46 -17.34 -8.33
CA VAL A 27 18.10 -18.27 -9.27
C VAL A 27 18.12 -17.62 -10.64
N ARG A 28 19.32 -17.48 -11.22
CA ARG A 28 19.53 -16.84 -12.54
C ARG A 28 18.85 -15.46 -12.66
N GLY A 29 18.90 -14.68 -11.57
CA GLY A 29 18.30 -13.34 -11.50
C GLY A 29 16.83 -13.30 -11.08
N ASN A 30 16.09 -14.40 -11.19
CA ASN A 30 14.68 -14.47 -10.82
C ASN A 30 14.50 -14.70 -9.32
N ILE A 31 13.53 -14.04 -8.72
CA ILE A 31 13.12 -14.31 -7.33
C ILE A 31 12.38 -15.64 -7.33
N ILE A 32 12.83 -16.60 -6.51
CA ILE A 32 12.18 -17.91 -6.39
C ILE A 32 11.43 -18.06 -5.06
N SER A 33 11.90 -17.37 -4.02
CA SER A 33 11.31 -17.39 -2.69
C SER A 33 11.72 -16.12 -1.94
N TRP A 34 10.77 -15.57 -1.18
CA TRP A 34 10.92 -14.41 -0.31
C TRP A 34 9.73 -14.39 0.66
N GLY A 35 9.65 -13.37 1.52
CA GLY A 35 8.52 -13.19 2.44
C GLY A 35 7.21 -12.86 1.74
N ASN A 36 6.12 -12.93 2.51
CA ASN A 36 4.77 -12.62 2.09
C ASN A 36 4.33 -11.23 2.59
N PRO A 37 4.03 -10.27 1.70
CA PRO A 37 3.59 -8.94 2.10
C PRO A 37 2.25 -8.94 2.84
N ALA A 38 1.45 -10.01 2.71
CA ALA A 38 0.24 -10.21 3.50
C ALA A 38 0.54 -10.52 4.98
N ASP A 39 1.72 -11.07 5.28
CA ASP A 39 2.12 -11.45 6.63
C ASP A 39 2.94 -10.37 7.33
N GLY A 40 3.64 -9.52 6.60
CA GLY A 40 4.42 -8.40 7.14
C GLY A 40 5.17 -7.65 6.04
N PHE A 41 5.86 -6.57 6.40
CA PHE A 41 6.76 -5.91 5.46
C PHE A 41 7.89 -6.84 5.05
N VAL A 42 8.07 -7.01 3.75
CA VAL A 42 9.06 -7.93 3.16
C VAL A 42 10.35 -7.19 2.85
N GLY A 43 11.46 -7.64 3.43
CA GLY A 43 12.81 -7.13 3.18
C GLY A 43 13.14 -5.82 3.90
N ASP A 44 14.04 -5.03 3.32
CA ASP A 44 14.61 -3.83 3.97
C ASP A 44 13.91 -2.52 3.56
N MET A 45 13.19 -1.92 4.50
CA MET A 45 12.53 -0.63 4.31
C MET A 45 13.49 0.57 4.29
N THR A 46 14.74 0.39 4.74
CA THR A 46 15.74 1.47 4.80
C THR A 46 16.38 1.74 3.44
N GLY A 47 16.19 0.84 2.47
CA GLY A 47 16.79 0.92 1.14
C GLY A 47 18.29 0.59 1.10
N ARG A 48 18.87 0.04 2.17
CA ARG A 48 20.27 -0.43 2.18
C ARG A 48 20.40 -1.79 1.51
N GLY A 49 19.35 -2.60 1.57
CA GLY A 49 19.22 -3.88 0.90
C GLY A 49 17.90 -4.01 0.15
N PRO A 50 17.64 -5.19 -0.45
CA PRO A 50 16.38 -5.47 -1.12
C PRO A 50 15.21 -5.39 -0.15
N GLY A 51 14.24 -4.54 -0.47
CA GLY A 51 12.96 -4.41 0.19
C GLY A 51 11.84 -4.43 -0.82
N TYR A 52 10.65 -4.76 -0.37
CA TYR A 52 9.47 -4.79 -1.22
C TYR A 52 8.33 -3.97 -0.65
N ALA A 53 7.42 -4.60 0.08
CA ALA A 53 6.18 -3.97 0.50
C ALA A 53 5.57 -4.68 1.70
N VAL A 54 4.53 -4.04 2.23
CA VAL A 54 3.53 -4.63 3.11
C VAL A 54 2.15 -4.41 2.48
N PHE A 55 1.25 -5.39 2.61
CA PHE A 55 -0.12 -5.30 2.12
C PHE A 55 -1.09 -4.81 3.20
N ASP A 56 -2.39 -4.94 2.94
CA ASP A 56 -3.46 -4.34 3.73
C ASP A 56 -3.59 -4.92 5.14
N GLN A 57 -3.42 -6.24 5.33
CA GLN A 57 -3.67 -6.87 6.63
C GLN A 57 -2.72 -6.38 7.75
N PRO A 58 -1.38 -6.36 7.57
CA PRO A 58 -0.51 -5.82 8.63
C PRO A 58 -0.69 -4.31 8.83
N MET A 59 -1.16 -3.59 7.80
CA MET A 59 -1.50 -2.18 7.92
C MET A 59 -2.78 -1.96 8.77
N ILE A 60 -3.78 -2.83 8.64
CA ILE A 60 -4.98 -2.83 9.50
C ILE A 60 -4.61 -3.09 10.95
N GLU A 61 -3.75 -4.08 11.20
CA GLU A 61 -3.23 -4.37 12.54
C GLU A 61 -2.50 -3.17 13.15
N LEU A 62 -1.63 -2.51 12.37
CA LEU A 62 -0.93 -1.31 12.80
C LEU A 62 -1.89 -0.16 13.10
N ILE A 63 -2.89 0.09 12.26
CA ILE A 63 -3.89 1.14 12.51
C ILE A 63 -4.64 0.84 13.82
N ASN A 64 -5.05 -0.40 14.05
CA ASN A 64 -5.75 -0.80 15.27
C ASN A 64 -4.89 -0.68 16.53
N ARG A 65 -3.56 -0.77 16.44
CA ARG A 65 -2.68 -0.51 17.60
C ARG A 65 -2.78 0.94 18.08
N TYR A 66 -2.90 1.89 17.15
CA TYR A 66 -2.97 3.33 17.48
C TYR A 66 -4.40 3.88 17.60
N LEU A 67 -5.35 3.23 16.94
CA LEU A 67 -6.76 3.58 16.93
C LEU A 67 -7.60 2.30 17.16
N PRO A 68 -7.67 1.78 18.41
CA PRO A 68 -8.32 0.50 18.69
C PRO A 68 -9.76 0.42 18.19
N GLY A 69 -10.03 -0.60 17.37
CA GLY A 69 -11.37 -0.85 16.80
C GLY A 69 -11.78 0.11 15.69
N ARG A 70 -10.90 1.00 15.24
CA ARG A 70 -11.20 2.03 14.24
C ARG A 70 -10.63 1.75 12.87
N ALA A 71 -9.79 0.73 12.70
CA ALA A 71 -9.27 0.40 11.37
C ALA A 71 -10.40 -0.05 10.43
N VAL A 72 -10.34 0.41 9.17
CA VAL A 72 -11.30 0.05 8.12
C VAL A 72 -10.55 -0.55 6.95
N ASN A 73 -10.84 -1.82 6.63
CA ASN A 73 -10.32 -2.46 5.43
C ASN A 73 -11.31 -2.27 4.27
N LEU A 74 -10.89 -1.51 3.26
CA LEU A 74 -11.66 -1.24 2.03
C LEU A 74 -11.16 -2.10 0.86
N THR A 75 -10.22 -3.02 1.12
CA THR A 75 -9.66 -3.90 0.09
C THR A 75 -10.75 -4.72 -0.60
N GLY A 76 -10.73 -4.71 -1.93
CA GLY A 76 -11.69 -5.42 -2.78
C GLY A 76 -13.10 -4.81 -2.82
N LYS A 77 -13.35 -3.66 -2.17
CA LYS A 77 -14.60 -2.90 -2.34
C LYS A 77 -14.61 -2.16 -3.67
N ASP A 78 -15.79 -1.78 -4.15
CA ASP A 78 -15.91 -0.88 -5.30
C ASP A 78 -15.23 0.46 -5.03
N PHE A 79 -14.62 1.05 -6.06
CA PHE A 79 -13.91 2.31 -5.89
C PHE A 79 -14.82 3.45 -5.40
N GLU A 80 -16.11 3.43 -5.75
CA GLU A 80 -17.09 4.40 -5.25
C GLU A 80 -17.30 4.29 -3.73
N VAL A 81 -17.11 3.11 -3.12
CA VAL A 81 -17.10 2.96 -1.65
C VAL A 81 -15.87 3.64 -1.06
N VAL A 82 -14.72 3.52 -1.73
CA VAL A 82 -13.49 4.23 -1.34
C VAL A 82 -13.70 5.75 -1.41
N LEU A 83 -14.30 6.25 -2.48
CA LEU A 83 -14.60 7.68 -2.64
C LEU A 83 -15.62 8.18 -1.62
N ALA A 84 -16.67 7.41 -1.33
CA ALA A 84 -17.63 7.76 -0.29
C ALA A 84 -16.98 7.86 1.10
N HIS A 85 -15.99 7.01 1.40
CA HIS A 85 -15.21 7.08 2.63
C HIS A 85 -14.36 8.36 2.70
N VAL A 86 -13.74 8.74 1.59
CA VAL A 86 -13.01 10.02 1.46
C VAL A 86 -13.94 11.22 1.62
N SER A 87 -15.12 11.20 0.99
CA SER A 87 -16.12 12.27 1.13
C SER A 87 -16.69 12.41 2.54
N ALA A 88 -16.67 11.33 3.33
CA ALA A 88 -16.99 11.37 4.75
C ALA A 88 -15.87 12.00 5.61
N GLY A 89 -14.77 12.46 4.99
CA GLY A 89 -13.66 13.15 5.65
C GLY A 89 -12.51 12.24 6.07
N TYR A 90 -12.46 10.99 5.59
CA TYR A 90 -11.45 10.01 6.00
C TYR A 90 -10.49 9.68 4.85
N PRO A 91 -9.20 10.07 4.93
CA PRO A 91 -8.23 9.76 3.88
C PRO A 91 -7.92 8.26 3.84
N VAL A 92 -7.57 7.75 2.66
CA VAL A 92 -7.37 6.31 2.42
C VAL A 92 -5.94 6.04 1.95
N VAL A 93 -5.23 5.11 2.61
CA VAL A 93 -3.98 4.55 2.07
C VAL A 93 -4.34 3.52 1.02
N ILE A 94 -3.79 3.68 -0.19
CA ILE A 94 -4.19 2.91 -1.37
C ILE A 94 -2.95 2.51 -2.18
N TRP A 95 -2.97 1.31 -2.74
CA TRP A 95 -1.85 0.73 -3.50
C TRP A 95 -2.03 0.96 -5.00
N THR A 96 -0.93 1.25 -5.68
CA THR A 96 -0.80 1.59 -7.11
C THR A 96 0.63 1.28 -7.56
N THR A 97 1.12 1.90 -8.63
CA THR A 97 2.51 1.88 -9.10
C THR A 97 3.16 3.26 -8.92
N GLY A 98 4.49 3.32 -8.94
CA GLY A 98 5.24 4.56 -8.70
C GLY A 98 4.92 5.71 -9.67
N ASP A 99 4.49 5.42 -10.89
CA ASP A 99 4.12 6.42 -11.91
C ASP A 99 2.62 6.43 -12.27
N TYR A 100 1.81 5.70 -11.50
CA TYR A 100 0.37 5.53 -11.70
C TYR A 100 -0.01 4.93 -13.07
N LYS A 101 0.88 4.17 -13.71
CA LYS A 101 0.56 3.39 -14.93
C LYS A 101 0.49 1.91 -14.64
N LEU A 102 -0.20 1.18 -15.52
CA LEU A 102 -0.27 -0.28 -15.41
C LEU A 102 1.14 -0.87 -15.49
N PRO A 103 1.49 -1.82 -14.61
CA PRO A 103 2.80 -2.44 -14.62
C PRO A 103 2.96 -3.30 -15.89
N ASP A 104 4.09 -3.12 -16.56
CA ASP A 104 4.51 -3.94 -17.71
C ASP A 104 5.41 -5.11 -17.31
N ARG A 105 5.98 -5.06 -16.10
CA ARG A 105 6.86 -6.09 -15.54
C ARG A 105 6.32 -6.64 -14.23
N TRP A 106 5.98 -7.92 -14.27
CA TRP A 106 5.51 -8.67 -13.10
C TRP A 106 6.62 -9.58 -12.58
N GLU A 107 6.77 -9.65 -11.26
CA GLU A 107 7.57 -10.67 -10.61
C GLU A 107 6.65 -11.70 -9.95
N SER A 108 7.20 -12.86 -9.66
CA SER A 108 6.51 -13.86 -8.86
C SER A 108 7.50 -14.70 -8.07
N TRP A 109 7.12 -15.07 -6.86
CA TRP A 109 7.89 -15.97 -6.00
C TRP A 109 6.96 -16.84 -5.17
N THR A 110 7.50 -17.93 -4.63
CA THR A 110 6.76 -18.82 -3.73
C THR A 110 7.11 -18.51 -2.28
N HIS A 111 6.08 -18.36 -1.45
CA HIS A 111 6.18 -18.35 0.01
C HIS A 111 5.34 -19.53 0.51
N ASP A 112 6.00 -20.53 1.12
CA ASP A 112 5.42 -21.83 1.43
C ASP A 112 4.68 -22.50 0.24
N LYS A 113 3.35 -22.41 0.22
CA LYS A 113 2.48 -22.96 -0.83
C LYS A 113 1.79 -21.88 -1.67
N GLU A 114 2.01 -20.62 -1.34
CA GLU A 114 1.40 -19.47 -2.00
C GLU A 114 2.32 -18.92 -3.08
N VAL A 115 1.75 -18.63 -4.24
CA VAL A 115 2.43 -17.90 -5.31
C VAL A 115 2.04 -16.44 -5.21
N ILE A 116 3.01 -15.61 -4.85
CA ILE A 116 2.86 -14.17 -4.84
C ILE A 116 3.18 -13.68 -6.24
N LYS A 117 2.28 -12.92 -6.85
CA LYS A 117 2.47 -12.30 -8.17
C LYS A 117 2.14 -10.82 -8.08
N THR A 118 3.13 -9.99 -8.34
CA THR A 118 3.05 -8.56 -8.06
C THR A 118 4.20 -7.84 -8.75
N PRO A 119 4.08 -6.57 -9.15
CA PRO A 119 5.19 -5.85 -9.74
C PRO A 119 6.08 -5.25 -8.64
N LEU A 120 7.36 -5.04 -8.97
CA LEU A 120 8.32 -4.43 -8.02
C LEU A 120 8.19 -2.91 -7.92
N ASP A 121 7.48 -2.27 -8.84
CA ASP A 121 7.18 -0.83 -8.84
C ASP A 121 5.93 -0.48 -8.02
N LEU A 122 5.39 -1.46 -7.26
CA LEU A 122 4.27 -1.25 -6.36
C LEU A 122 4.56 -0.08 -5.41
N HIS A 123 3.56 0.78 -5.27
CA HIS A 123 3.62 1.99 -4.48
C HIS A 123 2.37 2.15 -3.62
N ALA A 124 2.49 2.88 -2.52
CA ALA A 124 1.37 3.22 -1.64
C ALA A 124 1.29 4.74 -1.43
N VAL A 125 0.11 5.29 -1.65
CA VAL A 125 -0.18 6.73 -1.56
C VAL A 125 -1.40 6.96 -0.66
N VAL A 126 -1.63 8.22 -0.28
CA VAL A 126 -2.84 8.59 0.47
C VAL A 126 -3.79 9.36 -0.45
N LEU A 127 -4.96 8.78 -0.73
CA LEU A 127 -6.06 9.46 -1.38
C LEU A 127 -6.75 10.40 -0.38
N VAL A 128 -6.79 11.69 -0.72
CA VAL A 128 -7.29 12.75 0.17
C VAL A 128 -8.47 13.52 -0.39
N GLY A 129 -8.75 13.40 -1.68
CA GLY A 129 -9.88 14.06 -2.31
C GLY A 129 -10.06 13.68 -3.77
N TYR A 130 -11.13 14.17 -4.38
CA TYR A 130 -11.41 14.02 -5.80
C TYR A 130 -12.34 15.13 -6.28
N GLU A 131 -12.22 15.50 -7.55
CA GLU A 131 -13.12 16.44 -8.23
C GLU A 131 -13.28 16.01 -9.69
N GLY A 132 -14.51 15.75 -10.12
CA GLY A 132 -14.80 15.25 -11.47
C GLY A 132 -14.01 13.97 -11.78
N ASN A 133 -13.11 14.06 -12.77
CA ASN A 133 -12.24 12.95 -13.20
C ASN A 133 -10.82 13.01 -12.63
N THR A 134 -10.60 13.82 -11.60
CA THR A 134 -9.30 14.02 -10.96
C THR A 134 -9.33 13.49 -9.53
N LEU A 135 -8.31 12.72 -9.14
CA LEU A 135 -8.04 12.36 -7.74
C LEU A 135 -6.88 13.20 -7.21
N TYR A 136 -6.88 13.46 -5.91
CA TYR A 136 -5.81 14.18 -5.21
C TYR A 136 -5.10 13.24 -4.24
N LEU A 137 -3.79 13.10 -4.41
CA LEU A 137 -2.96 12.16 -3.66
C LEU A 137 -1.87 12.89 -2.87
N ASN A 138 -1.62 12.44 -1.64
CA ASN A 138 -0.35 12.70 -0.97
C ASN A 138 0.61 11.56 -1.29
N ASP A 139 1.68 11.89 -1.99
CA ASP A 139 2.62 10.92 -2.54
C ASP A 139 3.96 10.98 -1.77
N PRO A 140 4.31 9.94 -1.01
CA PRO A 140 5.53 9.92 -0.23
C PRO A 140 6.79 9.80 -1.10
N LEU A 141 6.70 9.34 -2.36
CA LEU A 141 7.85 9.22 -3.25
C LEU A 141 8.28 10.59 -3.79
N SER A 142 7.32 11.40 -4.25
CA SER A 142 7.59 12.77 -4.70
C SER A 142 7.65 13.80 -3.55
N GLY A 143 7.15 13.44 -2.36
CA GLY A 143 7.04 14.33 -1.21
C GLY A 143 5.98 15.41 -1.36
N LYS A 144 5.15 15.34 -2.42
CA LYS A 144 4.13 16.33 -2.73
C LYS A 144 2.78 15.96 -2.13
N ARG A 145 2.01 17.00 -1.81
CA ARG A 145 0.61 16.90 -1.38
C ARG A 145 -0.31 17.29 -2.52
N ASP A 146 -1.53 16.78 -2.47
CA ASP A 146 -2.62 17.11 -3.39
C ASP A 146 -2.21 16.96 -4.88
N VAL A 147 -1.43 15.92 -5.17
CA VAL A 147 -0.98 15.58 -6.53
C VAL A 147 -2.21 15.17 -7.35
N PRO A 148 -2.55 15.89 -8.43
CA PRO A 148 -3.68 15.56 -9.27
C PRO A 148 -3.32 14.38 -10.19
N VAL A 149 -4.18 13.37 -10.22
CA VAL A 149 -4.05 12.23 -11.14
C VAL A 149 -5.38 11.92 -11.83
N ASN A 150 -5.31 11.35 -13.03
CA ASN A 150 -6.49 10.91 -13.75
C ASN A 150 -7.18 9.76 -13.00
N LYS A 151 -8.47 9.90 -12.68
CA LYS A 151 -9.24 8.93 -11.89
C LYS A 151 -9.26 7.55 -12.54
N GLN A 152 -9.55 7.46 -13.83
CA GLN A 152 -9.67 6.16 -14.50
C GLN A 152 -8.32 5.43 -14.55
N GLN A 153 -7.26 6.14 -14.94
CA GLN A 153 -5.91 5.59 -14.96
C GLN A 153 -5.49 5.06 -13.57
N PHE A 154 -5.79 5.82 -12.52
CA PHE A 154 -5.50 5.39 -11.16
C PHE A 154 -6.29 4.14 -10.76
N ILE A 155 -7.59 4.09 -11.07
CA ILE A 155 -8.44 2.93 -10.79
C ILE A 155 -7.87 1.66 -11.45
N ASP A 156 -7.36 1.76 -12.67
CA ASP A 156 -6.81 0.61 -13.39
C ASP A 156 -5.56 0.06 -12.68
N THR A 157 -4.67 0.93 -12.22
CA THR A 157 -3.49 0.50 -11.43
C THR A 157 -3.85 -0.05 -10.06
N TRP A 158 -4.80 0.57 -9.38
CA TRP A 158 -5.30 0.10 -8.08
C TRP A 158 -5.91 -1.30 -8.20
N LYS A 159 -6.69 -1.57 -9.26
CA LYS A 159 -7.20 -2.91 -9.56
C LYS A 159 -6.07 -3.91 -9.83
N ALA A 160 -5.05 -3.51 -10.59
CA ALA A 160 -3.86 -4.34 -10.81
C ALA A 160 -3.15 -4.68 -9.48
N MET A 161 -3.25 -3.82 -8.47
CA MET A 161 -2.72 -4.04 -7.12
C MET A 161 -3.73 -4.73 -6.18
N ASN A 162 -4.61 -5.57 -6.72
CA ASN A 162 -5.65 -6.31 -5.98
C ASN A 162 -6.62 -5.41 -5.20
N SER A 163 -6.87 -4.19 -5.69
CA SER A 163 -7.84 -3.27 -5.10
C SER A 163 -7.60 -3.00 -3.61
N ARG A 164 -6.34 -2.95 -3.17
CA ARG A 164 -5.98 -2.73 -1.76
C ARG A 164 -6.23 -1.30 -1.33
N ALA A 165 -6.93 -1.15 -0.20
CA ALA A 165 -7.22 0.15 0.38
C ALA A 165 -7.49 -0.01 1.89
N VAL A 166 -6.85 0.81 2.71
CA VAL A 166 -7.03 0.83 4.17
C VAL A 166 -7.21 2.23 4.69
N SER A 167 -8.03 2.38 5.72
CA SER A 167 -8.29 3.66 6.36
C SER A 167 -8.70 3.44 7.83
N TYR A 168 -9.33 4.44 8.43
CA TYR A 168 -9.91 4.40 9.75
C TYR A 168 -11.28 5.07 9.74
N LYS A 169 -12.10 4.83 10.78
CA LYS A 169 -13.33 5.54 11.06
C LYS A 169 -13.51 5.82 12.54
#